data_AF-A0AA47MK60-F1
#
_entry.id   AF-A0AA47MK60-F1
#
_cell.length_a   1.000
_cell.length_b   1.000
_cell.length_c   1.000
_cell.angle_alpha   90.00
_cell.angle_beta   90.00
_cell.angle_gamma   90.00
#
_symmetry.space_group_name_H-M   'P 1'
#
loop_
_entity.id
_entity.type
_entity.pdbx_description
1 polymer ?
#
loop_
_entity_poly.entity_id
_entity_poly.type
_entity_poly.pdbx_seq_one_letter_code
_entity_poly.pdbx_strand_id
1 'polypeptide(L)'
;MGFEPSAFRLEGEAVRLCSGLSPLMSDVDQKPFTAIVYGNGPGYKIVNGIRENVSTTDYRKNVVMETQFITLVCEDNNYLAQAAVPLSVETHSGEDVAIFSKGPMAHLLHGVHEQNYIPHAMAYAACIGQNRAHCH
;
A
#
# COMPACT_ATOMS: atom_id res chain seq x y z
N MET A 1 0.99 18.24 9.57
CA MET A 1 0.32 17.31 10.51
C MET A 1 0.69 15.91 10.01
N GLY A 2 1.89 15.46 10.40
CA GLY A 2 2.45 14.19 9.94
C GLY A 2 1.82 13.06 10.74
N PHE A 3 1.26 12.08 10.04
CA PHE A 3 0.80 10.84 10.65
C PHE A 3 2.05 10.00 10.92
N GLU A 4 2.62 10.11 12.12
CA GLU A 4 3.56 9.10 12.60
C GLU A 4 2.74 7.86 12.96
N PRO A 5 2.95 6.71 12.29
CA PRO A 5 2.32 5.48 12.73
C PRO A 5 2.91 5.14 14.10
N SER A 6 2.02 5.00 15.08
CA SER A 6 2.32 4.69 16.47
C SER A 6 3.24 3.46 16.58
N ALA A 7 4.52 3.72 16.85
CA ALA A 7 5.47 2.72 17.27
C ALA A 7 5.06 2.21 18.66
N PHE A 8 4.53 1.00 18.73
CA PHE A 8 4.31 0.33 20.00
C PHE A 8 5.67 -0.09 20.56
N ARG A 9 6.15 0.66 21.56
CA ARG A 9 7.46 0.48 22.19
C ARG A 9 7.31 -0.52 23.35
N LEU A 10 7.62 -1.79 23.08
CA LEU A 10 7.98 -2.74 24.14
C LEU A 10 9.51 -2.89 24.12
N GLU A 11 10.11 -2.59 25.27
CA GLU A 11 11.43 -3.05 25.74
C GLU A 11 12.51 -3.37 24.67
N GLY A 12 13.49 -2.47 24.53
CA GLY A 12 14.89 -2.88 24.37
C GLY A 12 15.46 -3.18 22.98
N GLU A 13 14.70 -3.69 22.01
CA GLU A 13 15.23 -3.93 20.65
C GLU A 13 14.19 -3.54 19.59
N ALA A 14 14.58 -2.65 18.68
CA ALA A 14 13.74 -2.26 17.55
C ALA A 14 13.67 -3.41 16.54
N VAL A 15 12.81 -4.38 16.81
CA VAL A 15 12.42 -5.38 15.83
C VAL A 15 11.61 -4.70 14.73
N ARG A 16 12.29 -4.26 13.67
CA ARG A 16 11.64 -3.79 12.44
C ARG A 16 11.17 -5.00 11.67
N LEU A 17 9.94 -5.47 11.93
CA LEU A 17 9.29 -6.43 11.06
C LEU A 17 9.25 -5.88 9.64
N CYS A 18 9.47 -6.73 8.61
CA CYS A 18 9.01 -6.44 7.26
C CYS A 18 7.57 -5.93 7.36
N SER A 19 7.33 -4.64 7.13
CA SER A 19 5.99 -4.05 7.20
C SER A 19 5.07 -4.78 6.23
N GLY A 20 4.32 -5.76 6.73
CA GLY A 20 3.46 -6.60 5.92
C GLY A 20 3.97 -8.00 5.59
N LEU A 21 4.89 -8.64 6.32
CA LEU A 21 4.98 -10.11 6.25
C LEU A 21 3.83 -10.75 7.05
N SER A 22 3.16 -11.73 6.46
CA SER A 22 2.16 -12.54 7.16
C SER A 22 2.82 -13.47 8.19
N PRO A 23 2.27 -13.62 9.41
CA PRO A 23 2.70 -14.64 10.36
C PRO A 23 2.25 -16.06 9.94
N LEU A 24 1.45 -16.17 8.87
CA LEU A 24 0.93 -17.42 8.36
C LEU A 24 1.71 -17.89 7.13
N MET A 25 1.71 -19.20 6.93
CA MET A 25 2.19 -19.84 5.71
C MET A 25 1.03 -20.07 4.75
N SER A 26 1.30 -20.11 3.44
CA SER A 26 0.32 -20.61 2.48
C SER A 26 0.06 -22.09 2.74
N ASP A 27 -1.20 -22.48 2.74
CA ASP A 27 -1.66 -23.87 2.85
C ASP A 27 -1.33 -24.71 1.59
N VAL A 28 -1.14 -24.07 0.43
CA VAL A 28 -0.84 -24.73 -0.85
C VAL A 28 0.65 -25.04 -1.00
N ASP A 29 1.53 -24.04 -0.85
CA ASP A 29 2.97 -24.20 -1.12
C ASP A 29 3.86 -24.13 0.12
N GLN A 30 3.26 -24.00 1.31
CA GLN A 30 3.92 -23.97 2.63
C GLN A 30 5.02 -22.89 2.73
N LYS A 31 4.92 -21.81 1.94
CA LYS A 31 5.84 -20.68 1.97
C LYS A 31 5.18 -19.42 2.54
N PRO A 32 5.95 -18.55 3.21
CA PRO A 32 5.43 -17.29 3.71
C PRO A 32 5.05 -16.36 2.58
N PHE A 33 4.16 -15.42 2.89
CA PHE A 33 3.66 -14.42 1.97
C PHE A 33 3.57 -13.06 2.68
N THR A 34 3.42 -12.00 1.90
CA THR A 34 3.23 -10.65 2.43
C THR A 34 1.75 -10.27 2.40
N ALA A 35 1.31 -9.51 3.40
CA ALA A 35 0.00 -8.88 3.47
C ALA A 35 -0.24 -7.92 2.31
N ILE A 36 0.82 -7.32 1.75
CA ILE A 36 0.75 -6.48 0.56
C ILE A 36 1.26 -7.28 -0.64
N VAL A 37 0.46 -7.31 -1.71
CA VAL A 37 0.75 -7.95 -2.99
C VAL A 37 0.26 -7.03 -4.11
N TYR A 38 0.79 -7.22 -5.32
CA TYR A 38 0.32 -6.52 -6.51
C TYR A 38 -0.39 -7.46 -7.47
N GLY A 39 -1.32 -6.94 -8.26
CA GLY A 39 -1.95 -7.71 -9.33
C GLY A 39 -0.94 -8.06 -10.44
N ASN A 40 -0.04 -7.13 -10.75
CA ASN A 40 1.01 -7.28 -11.76
C ASN A 40 2.28 -6.50 -11.37
N GLY A 41 3.37 -6.69 -12.11
CA GLY A 41 4.59 -5.92 -11.93
C GLY A 41 5.87 -6.77 -11.81
N PRO A 42 7.01 -6.12 -11.49
CA PRO A 42 8.33 -6.75 -11.51
C PRO A 42 8.59 -7.69 -10.34
N GLY A 43 7.71 -7.71 -9.33
CA GLY A 43 7.81 -8.61 -8.19
C GLY A 43 7.36 -10.05 -8.47
N TYR A 44 6.89 -10.36 -9.68
CA TYR A 44 6.65 -11.75 -10.09
C TYR A 44 7.99 -12.49 -10.20
N LYS A 45 8.19 -13.55 -9.40
CA LYS A 45 9.41 -14.35 -9.44
C LYS A 45 9.16 -15.83 -9.18
N ILE A 46 9.69 -16.65 -10.08
CA ILE A 46 9.67 -18.12 -10.02
C ILE A 46 11.11 -18.62 -9.91
N VAL A 47 11.38 -19.42 -8.89
CA VAL A 47 12.68 -20.06 -8.67
C VAL A 47 12.44 -21.57 -8.74
N ASN A 48 13.11 -22.28 -9.66
CA ASN A 48 12.95 -23.73 -9.86
C ASN A 48 11.49 -24.15 -10.13
N GLY A 49 10.75 -23.37 -10.92
CA GLY A 49 9.36 -23.68 -11.28
C GLY A 49 8.33 -23.45 -10.16
N ILE A 50 8.75 -22.94 -9.00
CA ILE A 50 7.87 -22.63 -7.87
C ILE A 50 8.03 -21.17 -7.43
N ARG A 51 7.01 -20.63 -6.74
CA ARG A 51 7.04 -19.27 -6.18
C ARG A 51 8.28 -19.06 -5.31
N GLU A 52 8.92 -17.89 -5.41
CA GLU A 52 10.05 -17.58 -4.54
C GLU A 52 9.66 -17.61 -3.06
N ASN A 53 10.51 -18.18 -2.22
CA ASN A 53 10.33 -18.09 -0.78
C ASN A 53 10.72 -16.68 -0.34
N VAL A 54 9.71 -15.88 0.00
CA VAL A 54 9.90 -14.51 0.50
C VAL A 54 10.83 -14.52 1.71
N SER A 55 10.90 -15.62 2.48
CA SER A 55 11.76 -15.76 3.65
C SER A 55 13.27 -15.70 3.37
N THR A 56 13.67 -16.07 2.16
CA THR A 56 15.07 -16.35 1.81
C THR A 56 15.60 -15.40 0.74
N THR A 57 14.82 -14.38 0.37
CA THR A 57 15.25 -13.37 -0.60
C THR A 57 16.35 -12.50 0.00
N ASP A 58 17.34 -12.17 -0.82
CA ASP A 58 18.59 -11.46 -0.45
C ASP A 58 18.40 -10.05 0.18
N TYR A 59 17.16 -9.55 0.21
CA TYR A 59 16.72 -8.33 0.91
C TYR A 59 16.77 -8.44 2.46
N ARG A 60 17.32 -9.54 2.98
CA ARG A 60 17.26 -9.99 4.38
C ARG A 60 18.66 -10.31 4.88
N LYS A 61 19.48 -9.28 5.09
CA LYS A 61 20.83 -9.53 5.59
C LYS A 61 20.92 -9.89 7.07
N ASN A 62 19.84 -9.81 7.85
CA ASN A 62 19.87 -10.11 9.28
C ASN A 62 18.71 -11.03 9.69
N VAL A 63 18.91 -12.35 9.63
CA VAL A 63 18.06 -13.32 10.34
C VAL A 63 18.56 -13.39 11.78
N VAL A 64 17.90 -12.67 12.69
CA VAL A 64 18.11 -12.88 14.13
C VAL A 64 17.28 -14.09 14.51
N MET A 65 17.95 -15.23 14.66
CA MET A 65 17.33 -16.47 15.10
C MET A 65 17.18 -16.43 16.63
N GLU A 66 16.20 -15.70 17.15
CA GLU A 66 15.77 -15.83 18.54
C GLU A 66 14.35 -16.39 18.61
N THR A 67 14.25 -17.61 19.14
CA THR A 67 13.05 -18.26 19.71
C THR A 67 11.74 -18.17 18.94
N GLN A 68 11.32 -19.30 18.33
CA GLN A 68 9.94 -19.72 17.99
C GLN A 68 9.06 -18.77 17.15
N PHE A 69 9.54 -17.57 16.83
CA PHE A 69 8.93 -16.58 15.97
C PHE A 69 9.96 -16.19 14.91
N ILE A 70 9.62 -16.44 13.64
CA ILE A 70 10.46 -16.02 12.53
C ILE A 70 10.23 -14.52 12.33
N THR A 71 11.08 -13.72 12.97
CA THR A 71 11.13 -12.28 12.81
C THR A 71 11.96 -11.96 11.58
N LEU A 72 11.31 -11.50 10.53
CA LEU A 72 11.97 -11.17 9.27
C LEU A 72 12.11 -9.66 9.24
N VAL A 73 13.36 -9.21 9.30
CA VAL A 73 13.73 -7.81 9.15
C VAL A 73 14.00 -7.58 7.66
N CYS A 74 13.03 -7.00 6.95
CA CYS A 74 13.25 -6.51 5.59
C CYS A 74 13.82 -5.10 5.71
N GLU A 75 15.14 -5.02 5.77
CA GLU A 75 15.88 -3.76 5.86
C GLU A 75 16.07 -3.08 4.50
N ASP A 76 15.65 -3.72 3.40
CA ASP A 76 15.84 -3.20 2.05
C ASP A 76 14.60 -2.47 1.52
N ASN A 77 14.76 -1.17 1.27
CA ASN A 77 13.77 -0.33 0.59
C ASN A 77 13.50 -0.76 -0.86
N ASN A 78 14.30 -1.66 -1.43
CA ASN A 78 14.16 -2.16 -2.80
C ASN A 78 13.41 -3.50 -2.90
N TYR A 79 12.78 -3.96 -1.82
CA TYR A 79 11.94 -5.16 -1.89
C TYR A 79 10.76 -4.94 -2.85
N LEU A 80 10.61 -5.84 -3.82
CA LEU A 80 9.47 -5.89 -4.74
C LEU A 80 8.45 -6.89 -4.22
N ALA A 81 7.26 -6.41 -3.84
CA ALA A 81 6.18 -7.28 -3.37
C ALA A 81 5.69 -8.21 -4.49
N GLN A 82 5.29 -9.43 -4.11
CA GLN A 82 4.91 -10.47 -5.06
C GLN A 82 3.73 -10.00 -5.92
N ALA A 83 3.82 -10.32 -7.22
CA ALA A 83 2.80 -10.01 -8.20
C ALA A 83 2.26 -11.28 -8.87
N ALA A 84 1.00 -11.27 -9.32
CA ALA A 84 0.40 -12.42 -10.00
C ALA A 84 0.76 -12.48 -11.49
N VAL A 85 0.89 -11.33 -12.16
CA VAL A 85 1.24 -11.23 -13.59
C VAL A 85 2.61 -10.55 -13.76
N PRO A 86 3.57 -11.17 -14.48
CA PRO A 86 4.89 -10.59 -14.67
C PRO A 86 4.87 -9.39 -15.62
N LEU A 87 5.35 -8.24 -15.15
CA LEU A 87 5.62 -7.05 -15.96
C LEU A 87 6.91 -6.38 -15.50
N SER A 88 7.54 -5.55 -16.34
CA SER A 88 8.72 -4.77 -15.92
C SER A 88 8.37 -3.61 -14.99
N VAL A 89 7.13 -3.12 -15.07
CA VAL A 89 6.57 -2.03 -14.26
C VAL A 89 5.14 -2.41 -13.92
N GLU A 90 4.68 -2.04 -12.73
CA GLU A 90 3.29 -2.19 -12.34
C GLU A 90 2.39 -1.24 -13.14
N THR A 91 1.16 -1.67 -13.43
CA THR A 91 0.17 -0.83 -14.11
C THR A 91 -0.77 -0.19 -13.11
N HIS A 92 -1.15 1.06 -13.35
CA HIS A 92 -2.18 1.70 -12.55
C HIS A 92 -3.46 0.87 -12.50
N SER A 93 -4.08 0.86 -11.32
CA SER A 93 -5.36 0.22 -11.10
C SER A 93 -6.52 1.19 -11.40
N GLY A 94 -7.67 0.63 -11.74
CA GLY A 94 -8.85 1.36 -12.27
C GLY A 94 -10.02 1.41 -11.30
N GLU A 95 -9.78 1.22 -10.01
CA GLU A 95 -10.78 1.34 -8.95
C GLU A 95 -11.16 2.79 -8.66
N ASP A 96 -12.35 2.98 -8.09
CA ASP A 96 -12.78 4.29 -7.60
C ASP A 96 -11.86 4.76 -6.47
N VAL A 97 -11.39 6.00 -6.57
CA VAL A 97 -10.52 6.64 -5.57
C VAL A 97 -11.30 7.56 -4.65
N ALA A 98 -10.92 7.60 -3.37
CA ALA A 98 -11.58 8.44 -2.38
C ALA A 98 -11.27 9.93 -2.59
N ILE A 99 -12.29 10.77 -2.39
CA ILE A 99 -12.16 12.23 -2.34
C ILE A 99 -12.42 12.68 -0.90
N PHE A 100 -11.49 13.44 -0.32
CA PHE A 100 -11.63 14.02 1.01
C PHE A 100 -11.74 15.54 0.90
N SER A 101 -12.75 16.13 1.54
CA SER A 101 -13.03 17.57 1.45
C SER A 101 -13.31 18.19 2.81
N LYS A 102 -12.81 19.41 3.02
CA LYS A 102 -13.06 20.23 4.21
C LYS A 102 -13.07 21.71 3.83
N GLY A 103 -13.97 22.48 4.42
CA GLY A 103 -14.10 23.92 4.17
C GLY A 103 -15.43 24.32 3.54
N PRO A 104 -15.52 25.55 2.98
CA PRO A 104 -16.72 26.04 2.32
C PRO A 104 -17.19 25.08 1.24
N MET A 105 -18.49 24.75 1.26
CA MET A 105 -19.11 23.84 0.29
C MET A 105 -18.49 22.42 0.23
N ALA A 106 -17.77 21.98 1.27
CA ALA A 106 -17.22 20.61 1.32
C ALA A 106 -18.31 19.52 1.20
N HIS A 107 -19.55 19.83 1.60
CA HIS A 107 -20.69 18.93 1.45
C HIS A 107 -21.07 18.61 0.00
N LEU A 108 -20.50 19.30 -1.00
CA LEU A 108 -20.70 18.97 -2.43
C LEU A 108 -20.02 17.66 -2.82
N LEU A 109 -18.93 17.29 -2.15
CA LEU A 109 -18.16 16.08 -2.45
C LEU A 109 -18.64 14.94 -1.52
N HIS A 110 -19.77 14.33 -1.88
CA HIS A 110 -20.39 13.23 -1.14
C HIS A 110 -20.85 12.10 -2.08
N GLY A 111 -20.83 10.85 -1.64
CA GLY A 111 -21.24 9.73 -2.50
C GLY A 111 -20.23 9.43 -3.60
N VAL A 112 -20.69 8.94 -4.75
CA VAL A 112 -19.87 8.57 -5.91
C VAL A 112 -20.01 9.62 -7.00
N HIS A 113 -18.88 10.10 -7.52
CA HIS A 113 -18.81 11.12 -8.56
C HIS A 113 -17.81 10.72 -9.63
N GLU A 114 -18.06 11.17 -10.85
CA GLU A 114 -17.08 11.14 -11.94
C GLU A 114 -15.88 12.05 -11.61
N GLN A 115 -14.66 11.67 -12.02
CA GLN A 115 -13.46 12.46 -11.69
C GLN A 115 -13.52 13.91 -12.23
N ASN A 116 -14.20 14.13 -13.35
CA ASN A 116 -14.41 15.46 -13.94
C ASN A 116 -15.36 16.35 -13.11
N TYR A 117 -16.09 15.81 -12.13
CA TYR A 117 -16.92 16.58 -11.21
C TYR A 117 -16.10 17.46 -10.26
N ILE A 118 -14.91 16.99 -9.85
CA ILE A 118 -14.03 17.66 -8.88
C ILE A 118 -13.78 19.13 -9.25
N PRO A 119 -13.30 19.48 -10.46
CA PRO A 119 -13.06 20.87 -10.83
C PRO A 119 -14.36 21.70 -10.88
N HIS A 120 -15.51 21.11 -11.22
CA HIS A 120 -16.78 21.82 -11.20
C HIS A 120 -17.24 22.16 -9.77
N ALA A 121 -17.12 21.21 -8.85
CA ALA A 121 -17.43 21.43 -7.44
C ALA A 121 -16.49 22.48 -6.80
N MET A 122 -15.20 22.44 -7.13
CA MET A 122 -14.23 23.44 -6.68
C MET A 122 -14.53 24.83 -7.24
N ALA A 123 -14.86 24.93 -8.54
CA ALA A 123 -15.19 26.20 -9.18
C ALA A 123 -16.46 26.83 -8.58
N TYR A 124 -17.47 26.00 -8.30
CA TYR A 124 -18.67 26.40 -7.56
C TYR A 124 -18.29 26.95 -6.18
N ALA A 125 -17.58 26.16 -5.36
CA ALA A 125 -17.17 26.59 -4.02
C ALA A 125 -16.35 27.90 -3.99
N ALA A 126 -15.53 28.13 -5.02
CA ALA A 126 -14.65 29.29 -5.12
C ALA A 126 -15.28 30.51 -5.84
N CYS A 127 -16.52 30.42 -6.31
CA CYS A 127 -17.16 31.49 -7.09
C CYS A 127 -16.42 31.83 -8.40
N ILE A 128 -15.85 30.80 -9.05
CA ILE A 128 -15.11 30.93 -10.31
C ILE A 128 -15.91 30.24 -11.43
N GLY A 129 -15.87 30.82 -12.63
CA GLY A 129 -16.54 30.25 -13.81
C GLY A 129 -18.02 30.62 -13.92
N GLN A 130 -18.81 29.70 -14.47
CA GLN A 130 -20.18 29.98 -14.93
C GLN A 130 -21.20 30.12 -13.77
N ASN A 131 -20.99 29.44 -12.64
CA ASN A 131 -21.96 29.36 -11.55
C ASN A 131 -21.81 30.45 -10.47
N ARG A 132 -21.39 31.68 -10.82
CA ARG A 132 -21.15 32.75 -9.83
C ARG A 132 -22.39 33.24 -9.09
N ALA A 133 -23.59 32.97 -9.60
CA ALA A 133 -24.84 33.50 -9.08
C ALA A 133 -25.17 33.05 -7.64
N HIS A 134 -24.63 31.91 -7.17
CA HIS A 134 -24.89 31.42 -5.80
C HIS A 134 -24.03 32.11 -4.72
N CYS A 135 -23.13 33.01 -5.10
CA CYS A 135 -22.15 33.64 -4.23
C CYS A 135 -22.57 35.01 -3.68
N HIS A 136 -23.84 35.37 -3.86
CA HIS A 136 -24.40 36.67 -3.50
C HIS A 136 -25.21 36.59 -2.20
#